data_AF-A0A7C0YQE0-F1
#
_entry.id   AF-A0A7C0YQE0-F1
#
_cell.length_a   1.000
_cell.length_b   1.000
_cell.length_c   1.000
_cell.angle_alpha   90.00
_cell.angle_beta   90.00
_cell.angle_gamma   90.00
#
_symmetry.space_group_name_H-M   'P 1'
#
loop_
_entity.id
_entity.type
_entity.pdbx_description
1 polymer ?
#
loop_
_entity_poly.entity_id
_entity_poly.type
_entity_poly.pdbx_seq_one_letter_code
_entity_poly.pdbx_strand_id
1 'polypeptide(L)'
;MRKEIILFLLLLILVLDTGCIASTYKKYGDIIYKEIPGVDPRLLSLDIYVPKTLSLVKYNESVSGKGLPVMIWVHGGAWVTGDKSNRLHYKIPLFINSGWIFVSVNYRLSPRDIPSDPKDLNPNRIKYPVHCQDVAAAIAWVHRHIGEYGGDPDQISLMGHSAGAYIVSAIATNESFLAEHDLNLSIIKHVVSLDTEAYDVEYVIENAPPSFAMIY
;
A
#
# COMPACT_ATOMS: atom_id res chain seq x y z
N MET A 1 -13.13 7.15 58.78
CA MET A 1 -12.14 6.30 58.06
C MET A 1 -12.72 5.09 57.31
N ARG A 2 -13.88 4.49 57.64
CA ARG A 2 -14.42 3.31 56.89
C ARG A 2 -15.37 3.62 55.73
N LYS A 3 -15.90 4.84 55.59
CA LYS A 3 -16.84 5.21 54.51
C LYS A 3 -16.17 5.79 53.25
N GLU A 4 -14.96 6.33 53.37
CA GLU A 4 -14.22 6.92 52.22
C GLU A 4 -13.49 5.87 51.38
N ILE A 5 -13.19 4.70 51.95
CA ILE A 5 -12.53 3.59 51.23
C ILE A 5 -13.51 2.90 50.27
N ILE A 6 -14.81 2.87 50.59
CA ILE A 6 -15.83 2.24 49.73
C ILE A 6 -16.11 3.10 48.49
N LEU A 7 -16.02 4.43 48.60
CA LEU A 7 -16.21 5.33 47.45
C LEU A 7 -15.04 5.25 46.46
N PHE A 8 -13.82 4.99 46.94
CA PHE A 8 -12.65 4.75 46.09
C PHE A 8 -12.70 3.40 45.35
N LEU A 9 -13.27 2.36 45.97
CA LEU A 9 -13.47 1.05 45.33
C LEU A 9 -14.58 1.06 44.28
N LEU A 10 -15.62 1.89 44.44
CA LEU A 10 -16.65 2.08 43.41
C LEU A 10 -16.16 2.95 42.23
N LEU A 11 -15.22 3.87 42.45
CA LEU A 11 -14.60 4.66 41.38
C LEU A 11 -13.54 3.85 40.59
N LEU A 12 -12.93 2.83 41.20
CA LEU A 12 -11.92 1.97 40.56
C LEU A 12 -12.54 0.89 39.65
N ILE A 13 -13.81 0.54 39.86
CA ILE A 13 -14.53 -0.42 39.00
C ILE A 13 -15.03 0.24 37.70
N LEU A 14 -15.03 1.58 37.60
CA LEU A 14 -15.44 2.30 36.39
C LEU A 14 -14.33 2.53 35.34
N VAL A 15 -13.11 2.01 35.56
CA VAL A 15 -11.95 2.22 34.64
C VAL A 15 -11.36 0.88 34.14
N LEU A 16 -12.07 -0.23 34.30
CA LEU A 16 -11.65 -1.53 33.74
C LEU A 16 -12.70 -2.14 32.81
N ASP A 17 -13.54 -1.31 32.20
CA ASP A 17 -14.13 -1.66 30.91
C ASP A 17 -13.23 -1.04 29.83
N THR A 18 -11.99 -1.52 29.75
CA THR A 18 -11.28 -1.53 28.47
C THR A 18 -11.98 -2.56 27.60
N GLY A 19 -13.23 -2.25 27.23
CA GLY A 19 -13.96 -2.96 26.21
C GLY A 19 -12.99 -3.12 25.06
N CYS A 20 -12.59 -4.37 24.81
CA CYS A 20 -11.78 -4.72 23.67
C CYS A 20 -12.54 -4.18 22.47
N ILE A 21 -12.14 -3.01 21.96
CA ILE A 21 -12.77 -2.44 20.77
C ILE A 21 -12.43 -3.45 19.69
N ALA A 22 -13.40 -4.30 19.36
CA ALA A 22 -13.23 -5.28 18.31
C ALA A 22 -12.82 -4.50 17.06
N SER A 23 -11.66 -4.85 16.47
CA SER A 23 -11.16 -4.19 15.26
C SER A 23 -12.30 -4.03 14.25
N THR A 24 -12.48 -2.82 13.70
CA THR A 24 -13.52 -2.48 12.73
C THR A 24 -13.33 -3.20 11.38
N TYR A 25 -12.17 -3.81 11.17
CA TYR A 25 -11.80 -4.53 9.96
C TYR A 25 -11.25 -5.93 10.26
N LYS A 26 -11.32 -6.79 9.24
CA LYS A 26 -10.59 -8.05 9.14
C LYS A 26 -9.35 -7.83 8.27
N LYS A 27 -8.18 -8.30 8.74
CA LYS A 27 -6.92 -8.25 8.00
C LYS A 27 -6.64 -9.63 7.39
N TYR A 28 -6.21 -9.65 6.13
CA TYR A 28 -5.57 -10.77 5.47
C TYR A 28 -4.13 -10.33 5.16
N GLY A 29 -3.15 -10.95 5.81
CA GLY A 29 -1.77 -10.48 5.77
C GLY A 29 -0.84 -11.37 4.97
N ASP A 30 0.28 -10.77 4.53
CA ASP A 30 1.43 -11.46 3.91
C ASP A 30 1.05 -12.32 2.70
N ILE A 31 0.10 -11.85 1.91
CA ILE A 31 -0.32 -12.49 0.66
C ILE A 31 0.78 -12.24 -0.38
N ILE A 32 1.38 -13.30 -0.91
CA ILE A 32 2.41 -13.21 -1.95
C ILE A 32 1.74 -13.02 -3.30
N TYR A 33 2.03 -11.91 -3.98
CA TYR A 33 1.45 -11.62 -5.30
C TYR A 33 2.35 -12.05 -6.46
N LYS A 34 3.63 -12.28 -6.20
CA LYS A 34 4.64 -12.70 -7.18
C LYS A 34 5.78 -13.42 -6.49
N GLU A 35 6.28 -14.50 -7.10
CA GLU A 35 7.48 -15.20 -6.64
C GLU A 35 8.60 -15.00 -7.65
N ILE A 36 9.81 -14.72 -7.15
CA ILE A 36 11.02 -14.60 -7.96
C ILE A 36 12.13 -15.39 -7.25
N PRO A 37 12.79 -16.36 -7.91
CA PRO A 37 13.89 -17.10 -7.32
C PRO A 37 14.97 -16.17 -6.76
N GLY A 38 15.36 -16.39 -5.50
CA GLY A 38 16.39 -15.59 -4.81
C GLY A 38 15.92 -14.24 -4.25
N VAL A 39 14.64 -13.89 -4.39
CA VAL A 39 14.05 -12.70 -3.76
C VAL A 39 13.27 -13.12 -2.52
N ASP A 40 13.41 -12.38 -1.42
CA ASP A 40 12.55 -12.56 -0.24
C ASP A 40 11.08 -12.32 -0.62
N PRO A 41 10.19 -13.34 -0.52
CA PRO A 41 8.80 -13.21 -0.94
C PRO A 41 8.05 -12.12 -0.17
N ARG A 42 8.50 -11.74 1.03
CA ARG A 42 7.89 -10.64 1.80
C ARG A 42 7.99 -9.30 1.06
N LEU A 43 8.99 -9.10 0.21
CA LEU A 43 9.10 -7.89 -0.64
C LEU A 43 8.06 -7.87 -1.75
N LEU A 44 7.50 -9.03 -2.11
CA LEU A 44 6.47 -9.20 -3.14
C LEU A 44 5.15 -9.66 -2.51
N SER A 45 4.78 -9.00 -1.42
CA SER A 45 3.58 -9.31 -0.64
C SER A 45 2.69 -8.10 -0.40
N LEU A 46 1.44 -8.36 -0.05
CA LEU A 46 0.45 -7.33 0.29
C LEU A 46 -0.41 -7.75 1.48
N ASP A 47 -1.02 -6.75 2.11
CA ASP A 47 -2.03 -6.92 3.15
C ASP A 47 -3.36 -6.33 2.68
N ILE A 48 -4.47 -7.03 2.94
CA ILE A 48 -5.84 -6.59 2.62
C ILE A 48 -6.60 -6.34 3.93
N TYR A 49 -7.26 -5.19 4.01
CA TYR A 49 -8.06 -4.75 5.13
C TYR A 49 -9.51 -4.59 4.67
N VAL A 50 -10.41 -5.39 5.22
CA VAL A 50 -11.83 -5.47 4.82
C VAL A 50 -12.72 -5.01 5.98
N PRO A 51 -13.67 -4.07 5.77
CA PRO A 51 -14.63 -3.68 6.82
C PRO A 51 -15.44 -4.88 7.33
N LYS A 52 -15.57 -5.05 8.66
CA LYS A 52 -16.35 -6.17 9.24
C LYS A 52 -17.86 -5.98 9.17
N THR A 53 -18.30 -4.73 9.14
CA THR A 53 -19.72 -4.39 9.30
C THR A 53 -20.14 -3.48 8.15
N LEU A 54 -20.90 -4.03 7.21
CA LEU A 54 -21.52 -3.27 6.12
C LEU A 54 -22.56 -2.25 6.64
N SER A 55 -22.97 -2.31 7.92
CA SER A 55 -23.95 -1.39 8.53
C SER A 55 -23.45 0.06 8.64
N LEU A 56 -22.15 0.32 8.46
CA LEU A 56 -21.61 1.68 8.36
C LEU A 56 -21.64 2.19 6.91
N VAL A 57 -21.90 1.32 5.93
CA VAL A 57 -22.11 1.65 4.52
C VAL A 57 -23.54 2.15 4.33
N LYS A 58 -23.93 3.19 5.06
CA LYS A 58 -25.17 3.95 4.76
C LYS A 58 -24.98 4.93 3.60
N TYR A 59 -23.76 5.07 3.08
CA TYR A 59 -23.43 6.06 2.05
C TYR A 59 -23.18 5.49 0.66
N ASN A 60 -23.09 4.17 0.50
CA ASN A 60 -23.03 3.53 -0.80
C ASN A 60 -24.09 2.44 -0.84
N GLU A 61 -25.29 2.78 -1.34
CA GLU A 61 -26.03 1.80 -2.10
C GLU A 61 -25.03 1.23 -3.12
N SER A 62 -24.67 -0.04 -2.94
CA SER A 62 -23.84 -0.77 -3.87
C SER A 62 -24.52 -0.73 -5.23
N VAL A 63 -24.12 0.25 -6.05
CA VAL A 63 -24.45 0.31 -7.47
C VAL A 63 -24.00 -1.03 -8.05
N SER A 64 -24.96 -1.86 -8.43
CA SER A 64 -24.82 -3.12 -9.19
C SER A 64 -24.38 -4.43 -8.51
N GLY A 65 -24.17 -4.49 -7.19
CA GLY A 65 -23.86 -5.77 -6.52
C GLY A 65 -22.47 -6.37 -6.84
N LYS A 66 -21.49 -5.53 -7.24
CA LYS A 66 -20.16 -5.95 -7.69
C LYS A 66 -19.03 -5.95 -6.62
N GLY A 67 -19.27 -5.39 -5.43
CA GLY A 67 -18.27 -5.35 -4.34
C GLY A 67 -17.99 -3.92 -3.83
N LEU A 68 -17.05 -3.79 -2.89
CA LEU A 68 -16.61 -2.51 -2.32
C LEU A 68 -15.48 -1.88 -3.16
N PRO A 69 -15.40 -0.54 -3.26
CA PRO A 69 -14.26 0.12 -3.90
C PRO A 69 -12.94 -0.19 -3.18
N VAL A 70 -11.85 -0.23 -3.95
CA VAL A 70 -10.55 -0.70 -3.47
C VAL A 70 -9.53 0.43 -3.56
N MET A 71 -8.87 0.73 -2.44
CA MET A 71 -7.73 1.63 -2.40
C MET A 71 -6.44 0.83 -2.23
N ILE A 72 -5.52 0.92 -3.19
CA ILE A 72 -4.18 0.34 -3.13
C ILE A 72 -3.19 1.42 -2.70
N TRP A 73 -2.51 1.18 -1.57
CA TRP A 73 -1.49 2.06 -1.01
C TRP A 73 -0.08 1.56 -1.28
N VAL A 74 0.76 2.44 -1.81
CA VAL A 74 2.19 2.22 -2.07
C VAL A 74 3.02 3.11 -1.15
N HIS A 75 3.81 2.49 -0.29
CA HIS A 75 4.64 3.23 0.67
C HIS A 75 5.77 4.01 -0.03
N GLY A 76 6.29 5.02 0.66
CA GLY A 76 7.52 5.71 0.28
C GLY A 76 8.75 5.16 0.98
N GLY A 77 9.86 5.91 0.91
CA GLY A 77 11.12 5.54 1.55
C GLY A 77 12.31 5.59 0.60
N ALA A 78 12.32 6.58 -0.30
CA ALA A 78 13.40 6.82 -1.26
C ALA A 78 13.90 5.54 -1.94
N TRP A 79 12.97 4.63 -2.29
CA TRP A 79 13.24 3.38 -3.02
C TRP A 79 14.05 2.31 -2.26
N VAL A 80 14.71 2.67 -1.15
CA VAL A 80 15.68 1.84 -0.42
C VAL A 80 15.16 1.35 0.95
N THR A 81 13.99 1.83 1.40
CA THR A 81 13.45 1.48 2.71
C THR A 81 11.92 1.55 2.73
N GLY A 82 11.34 0.99 3.79
CA GLY A 82 9.90 1.00 4.03
C GLY A 82 9.28 -0.38 3.81
N ASP A 83 8.00 -0.49 4.18
CA ASP A 83 7.20 -1.68 3.97
C ASP A 83 5.70 -1.32 4.03
N LYS A 84 4.86 -2.32 3.78
CA LYS A 84 3.41 -2.27 3.78
C LYS A 84 2.78 -1.96 5.13
N SER A 85 3.53 -1.86 6.23
CA SER A 85 3.04 -1.38 7.53
C SER A 85 3.28 0.12 7.75
N ASN A 86 4.03 0.77 6.86
CA ASN A 86 4.46 2.15 7.01
C ASN A 86 3.28 3.15 6.99
N ARG A 87 3.17 3.96 8.05
CA ARG A 87 2.24 5.11 8.18
C ARG A 87 0.76 4.74 7.90
N LEU A 88 0.33 3.57 8.34
CA LEU A 88 -1.05 3.09 8.13
C LEU A 88 -2.08 3.56 9.16
N HIS A 89 -1.64 4.05 10.33
CA HIS A 89 -2.50 4.33 11.49
C HIS A 89 -3.69 5.27 11.22
N TYR A 90 -3.56 6.23 10.31
CA TYR A 90 -4.70 7.07 9.88
C TYR A 90 -5.37 6.59 8.59
N LYS A 91 -4.67 5.83 7.75
CA LYS A 91 -5.18 5.40 6.43
C LYS A 91 -6.19 4.27 6.56
N ILE A 92 -5.87 3.23 7.32
CA ILE A 92 -6.79 2.10 7.48
C ILE A 92 -8.14 2.59 8.04
N PRO A 93 -8.20 3.35 9.17
CA PRO A 93 -9.49 3.82 9.68
C PRO A 93 -10.24 4.72 8.69
N LEU A 94 -9.54 5.59 7.96
CA LEU A 94 -10.15 6.47 6.96
C LEU A 94 -10.92 5.66 5.90
N PHE A 95 -10.26 4.69 5.28
CA PHE A 95 -10.86 3.89 4.20
C PHE A 95 -11.89 2.89 4.72
N ILE A 96 -11.57 2.19 5.83
CA ILE A 96 -12.49 1.23 6.43
C ILE A 96 -13.80 1.89 6.87
N ASN A 97 -13.73 3.05 7.53
CA ASN A 97 -14.93 3.76 8.00
C ASN A 97 -15.72 4.39 6.84
N SER A 98 -15.08 4.59 5.69
CA SER A 98 -15.73 5.10 4.47
C SER A 98 -16.33 3.98 3.60
N GLY A 99 -16.22 2.70 4.01
CA GLY A 99 -16.75 1.57 3.25
C GLY A 99 -15.86 1.13 2.07
N TRP A 100 -14.54 1.28 2.20
CA TRP A 100 -13.57 0.85 1.19
C TRP A 100 -12.76 -0.34 1.70
N ILE A 101 -12.32 -1.20 0.77
CA ILE A 101 -11.23 -2.13 1.02
C ILE A 101 -9.92 -1.36 0.87
N PHE A 102 -9.01 -1.55 1.83
CA PHE A 102 -7.68 -0.97 1.79
C PHE A 102 -6.65 -2.08 1.58
N VAL A 103 -5.80 -1.93 0.57
CA VAL A 103 -4.72 -2.86 0.25
C VAL A 103 -3.40 -2.13 0.41
N SER A 104 -2.45 -2.69 1.14
CA SER A 104 -1.12 -2.12 1.34
C SER A 104 -0.07 -3.04 0.73
N VAL A 105 0.74 -2.54 -0.21
CA VAL A 105 1.66 -3.37 -0.99
C VAL A 105 3.13 -3.13 -0.63
N ASN A 106 3.91 -4.21 -0.60
CA ASN A 106 5.37 -4.16 -0.68
C ASN A 106 5.82 -4.21 -2.15
N TYR A 107 7.04 -3.75 -2.39
CA TYR A 107 7.77 -3.92 -3.64
C TYR A 107 9.26 -4.13 -3.32
N ARG A 108 10.06 -4.65 -4.26
CA ARG A 108 11.51 -4.80 -4.04
C ARG A 108 12.19 -3.45 -3.87
N LEU A 109 13.15 -3.37 -2.96
CA LEU A 109 13.86 -2.15 -2.64
C LEU A 109 15.24 -2.11 -3.31
N SER A 110 15.68 -0.91 -3.67
CA SER A 110 17.05 -0.65 -4.11
C SER A 110 18.04 -0.89 -2.97
N PRO A 111 19.26 -1.39 -3.26
CA PRO A 111 20.30 -1.55 -2.25
C PRO A 111 20.68 -0.19 -1.65
N ARG A 112 20.87 -0.16 -0.33
CA ARG A 112 21.26 1.05 0.39
C ARG A 112 22.77 1.32 0.28
N ASP A 113 23.56 0.26 0.16
CA ASP A 113 24.99 0.26 -0.02
C ASP A 113 25.34 0.52 -1.49
N ILE A 114 25.42 1.80 -1.83
CA ILE A 114 25.85 2.24 -3.15
C ILE A 114 27.38 2.44 -3.14
N PRO A 115 28.15 1.72 -3.98
CA PRO A 115 29.60 1.90 -4.08
C PRO A 115 29.97 3.29 -4.60
N SER A 116 31.16 3.76 -4.23
CA SER A 116 31.64 5.09 -4.64
C SER A 116 32.11 5.13 -6.11
N ASP A 117 32.59 4.01 -6.66
CA ASP A 117 32.88 3.87 -8.09
C ASP A 117 31.68 3.20 -8.80
N PRO A 118 31.05 3.86 -9.79
CA PRO A 118 29.94 3.27 -10.54
C PRO A 118 30.26 1.93 -11.22
N LYS A 119 31.54 1.64 -11.50
CA LYS A 119 31.96 0.36 -12.10
C LYS A 119 31.74 -0.84 -11.17
N ASP A 120 31.66 -0.60 -9.87
CA ASP A 120 31.46 -1.63 -8.85
C ASP A 120 29.98 -1.90 -8.58
N LEU A 121 29.06 -1.19 -9.26
CA LEU A 121 27.64 -1.43 -9.14
C LEU A 121 27.27 -2.83 -9.63
N ASN A 122 26.53 -3.57 -8.80
CA ASN A 122 25.91 -4.81 -9.24
C ASN A 122 24.91 -4.50 -10.38
N PRO A 123 25.12 -5.03 -11.61
CA PRO A 123 24.23 -4.76 -12.73
C PRO A 123 22.82 -5.32 -12.51
N ASN A 124 22.67 -6.32 -11.64
CA ASN A 124 21.41 -6.94 -11.27
C ASN A 124 20.75 -6.31 -10.02
N ARG A 125 21.24 -5.13 -9.58
CA ARG A 125 20.60 -4.41 -8.47
C ARG A 125 19.17 -4.04 -8.81
N ILE A 126 18.34 -3.95 -7.78
CA ILE A 126 16.99 -3.41 -7.91
C ILE A 126 17.09 -1.90 -8.15
N LYS A 127 16.53 -1.46 -9.27
CA LYS A 127 16.50 -0.08 -9.74
C LYS A 127 15.28 0.13 -10.63
N TYR A 128 14.94 1.37 -10.94
CA TYR A 128 13.92 1.72 -11.93
C TYR A 128 14.16 0.94 -13.23
N PRO A 129 13.11 0.33 -13.83
CA PRO A 129 11.69 0.43 -13.48
C PRO A 129 11.16 -0.70 -12.56
N VAL A 130 12.02 -1.50 -11.94
CA VAL A 130 11.64 -2.74 -11.22
C VAL A 130 10.57 -2.52 -10.16
N HIS A 131 10.65 -1.43 -9.39
CA HIS A 131 9.67 -1.13 -8.35
C HIS A 131 8.27 -0.88 -8.93
N CYS A 132 8.20 -0.23 -10.10
CA CYS A 132 6.94 0.00 -10.80
C CYS A 132 6.37 -1.32 -11.35
N GLN A 133 7.22 -2.19 -11.89
CA GLN A 133 6.83 -3.53 -12.36
C GLN A 133 6.29 -4.41 -11.23
N ASP A 134 6.90 -4.34 -10.04
CA ASP A 134 6.42 -5.09 -8.88
C ASP A 134 5.05 -4.58 -8.39
N VAL A 135 4.86 -3.26 -8.30
CA VAL A 135 3.56 -2.69 -7.94
C VAL A 135 2.50 -2.95 -9.01
N ALA A 136 2.85 -2.93 -10.30
CA ALA A 136 1.95 -3.31 -11.38
C ALA A 136 1.51 -4.78 -11.27
N ALA A 137 2.43 -5.69 -10.92
CA ALA A 137 2.09 -7.08 -10.63
C ALA A 137 1.16 -7.22 -9.42
N ALA A 138 1.35 -6.40 -8.37
CA ALA A 138 0.45 -6.35 -7.22
C ALA A 138 -0.95 -5.84 -7.61
N ILE A 139 -1.04 -4.78 -8.44
CA ILE A 139 -2.31 -4.26 -8.96
C ILE A 139 -3.02 -5.34 -9.78
N ALA A 140 -2.30 -6.05 -10.64
CA ALA A 140 -2.85 -7.12 -11.44
C ALA A 140 -3.35 -8.29 -10.59
N TRP A 141 -2.63 -8.63 -9.51
CA TRP A 141 -3.08 -9.60 -8.53
C TRP A 141 -4.37 -9.14 -7.84
N VAL A 142 -4.42 -7.89 -7.36
CA VAL A 142 -5.61 -7.31 -6.74
C VAL A 142 -6.79 -7.36 -7.70
N HIS A 143 -6.64 -6.92 -8.94
CA HIS A 143 -7.69 -6.98 -9.96
C HIS A 143 -8.26 -8.39 -10.15
N ARG A 144 -7.40 -9.43 -10.13
CA ARG A 144 -7.84 -10.83 -10.30
C ARG A 144 -8.51 -11.44 -9.07
N HIS A 145 -8.14 -11.02 -7.87
CA HIS A 145 -8.49 -11.74 -6.64
C HIS A 145 -9.36 -10.94 -5.65
N ILE A 146 -9.48 -9.61 -5.80
CA ILE A 146 -10.11 -8.79 -4.75
C ILE A 146 -11.61 -9.08 -4.56
N GLY A 147 -12.27 -9.64 -5.57
CA GLY A 147 -13.64 -10.15 -5.47
C GLY A 147 -13.81 -11.21 -4.38
N GLU A 148 -12.80 -12.06 -4.14
CA GLU A 148 -12.79 -13.06 -3.07
C GLU A 148 -12.82 -12.43 -1.66
N TYR A 149 -12.41 -11.16 -1.58
CA TYR A 149 -12.40 -10.36 -0.35
C TYR A 149 -13.56 -9.37 -0.29
N GLY A 150 -14.49 -9.42 -1.25
CA GLY A 150 -15.66 -8.53 -1.34
C GLY A 150 -15.38 -7.18 -1.99
N GLY A 151 -14.27 -7.03 -2.72
CA GLY A 151 -13.94 -5.83 -3.48
C GLY A 151 -14.44 -5.88 -4.91
N ASP A 152 -14.71 -4.72 -5.49
CA ASP A 152 -15.05 -4.57 -6.89
C ASP A 152 -13.76 -4.33 -7.72
N PRO A 153 -13.35 -5.28 -8.58
CA PRO A 153 -12.14 -5.12 -9.40
C PRO A 153 -12.26 -4.01 -10.44
N ASP A 154 -13.48 -3.57 -10.77
CA ASP A 154 -13.73 -2.44 -11.67
C ASP A 154 -13.60 -1.08 -10.95
N GLN A 155 -13.37 -1.05 -9.63
CA GLN A 155 -13.32 0.17 -8.80
C GLN A 155 -12.01 0.29 -8.01
N ILE A 156 -10.89 0.13 -8.70
CA ILE A 156 -9.54 0.24 -8.12
C ILE A 156 -9.03 1.69 -8.18
N SER A 157 -8.53 2.18 -7.05
CA SER A 157 -7.85 3.47 -6.93
C SER A 157 -6.45 3.27 -6.33
N LEU A 158 -5.51 4.13 -6.73
CA LEU A 158 -4.14 4.09 -6.25
C LEU A 158 -3.84 5.29 -5.36
N MET A 159 -3.04 5.08 -4.33
CA MET A 159 -2.49 6.14 -3.49
C MET A 159 -1.04 5.82 -3.18
N GLY A 160 -0.16 6.81 -3.27
CA GLY A 160 1.25 6.64 -2.93
C GLY A 160 1.82 7.87 -2.24
N HIS A 161 2.95 7.70 -1.55
CA HIS A 161 3.70 8.81 -0.94
C HIS A 161 5.18 8.80 -1.29
N SER A 162 5.78 9.96 -1.57
CA SER A 162 7.20 10.09 -1.90
C SER A 162 7.57 9.16 -3.08
N ALA A 163 8.48 8.19 -2.90
CA ALA A 163 8.78 7.17 -3.91
C ALA A 163 7.51 6.42 -4.38
N GLY A 164 6.61 6.06 -3.47
CA GLY A 164 5.34 5.42 -3.81
C GLY A 164 4.41 6.32 -4.62
N ALA A 165 4.46 7.64 -4.40
CA ALA A 165 3.69 8.63 -5.17
C ALA A 165 4.18 8.70 -6.63
N TYR A 166 5.50 8.60 -6.84
CA TYR A 166 6.03 8.41 -8.19
C TYR A 166 5.52 7.10 -8.80
N ILE A 167 5.67 5.98 -8.09
CA ILE A 167 5.32 4.65 -8.64
C ILE A 167 3.87 4.60 -9.12
N VAL A 168 2.90 5.07 -8.31
CA VAL A 168 1.49 5.07 -8.73
C VAL A 168 1.23 6.03 -9.88
N SER A 169 1.96 7.15 -9.95
CA SER A 169 1.82 8.11 -11.04
C SER A 169 2.38 7.55 -12.35
N ALA A 170 3.56 6.93 -12.30
CA ALA A 170 4.20 6.30 -13.44
C ALA A 170 3.35 5.16 -14.02
N ILE A 171 2.76 4.32 -13.16
CA ILE A 171 1.86 3.24 -13.61
C ILE A 171 0.60 3.82 -14.27
N ALA A 172 0.03 4.89 -13.70
CA ALA A 172 -1.20 5.48 -14.22
C ALA A 172 -1.02 6.30 -15.51
N THR A 173 0.20 6.66 -15.86
CA THR A 173 0.52 7.42 -17.08
C THR A 173 1.28 6.61 -18.13
N ASN A 174 1.75 5.41 -17.79
CA ASN A 174 2.43 4.50 -18.69
C ASN A 174 1.76 3.12 -18.67
N GLU A 175 0.90 2.88 -19.66
CA GLU A 175 0.11 1.64 -19.80
C GLU A 175 0.96 0.37 -19.92
N SER A 176 2.23 0.47 -20.36
CA SER A 176 3.09 -0.70 -20.55
C SER A 176 3.23 -1.56 -19.30
N PHE A 177 3.24 -0.93 -18.11
CA PHE A 177 3.30 -1.64 -16.83
C PHE A 177 2.10 -2.57 -16.59
N LEU A 178 0.90 -2.17 -17.03
CA LEU A 178 -0.31 -2.99 -16.91
C LEU A 178 -0.47 -3.94 -18.10
N ALA A 179 0.00 -3.54 -19.28
CA ALA A 179 -0.05 -4.35 -20.49
C ALA A 179 0.74 -5.66 -20.35
N GLU A 180 1.84 -5.66 -19.58
CA GLU A 180 2.59 -6.88 -19.18
C GLU A 180 1.73 -7.92 -18.43
N HIS A 181 0.55 -7.52 -17.95
CA HIS A 181 -0.40 -8.34 -17.20
C HIS A 181 -1.77 -8.49 -17.89
N ASP A 182 -1.86 -8.20 -19.19
CA ASP A 182 -3.10 -8.21 -19.98
C ASP A 182 -4.16 -7.23 -19.44
N LEU A 183 -3.71 -6.14 -18.82
CA LEU A 183 -4.54 -5.07 -18.28
C LEU A 183 -4.24 -3.73 -18.97
N ASN A 184 -5.12 -2.75 -18.77
CA ASN A 184 -4.97 -1.41 -19.33
C ASN A 184 -5.38 -0.36 -18.29
N LEU A 185 -5.14 0.92 -18.57
CA LEU A 185 -5.35 2.00 -17.60
C LEU A 185 -6.80 2.17 -17.15
N SER A 186 -7.79 1.63 -17.88
CA SER A 186 -9.21 1.78 -17.53
C SER A 186 -9.61 1.14 -16.20
N ILE A 187 -8.79 0.22 -15.66
CA ILE A 187 -9.02 -0.38 -14.33
C ILE A 187 -8.73 0.60 -13.19
N ILE A 188 -7.92 1.64 -13.43
CA ILE A 188 -7.54 2.64 -12.43
C ILE A 188 -8.54 3.80 -12.51
N LYS A 189 -9.29 4.04 -11.43
CA LYS A 189 -10.30 5.11 -11.37
C LYS A 189 -9.78 6.42 -10.83
N HIS A 190 -8.90 6.35 -9.84
CA HIS A 190 -8.32 7.53 -9.20
C HIS A 190 -6.88 7.26 -8.82
N VAL A 191 -6.07 8.31 -8.84
CA VAL A 191 -4.68 8.29 -8.38
C VAL A 191 -4.48 9.44 -7.40
N VAL A 192 -3.98 9.12 -6.22
CA VAL A 192 -3.64 10.10 -5.18
C VAL A 192 -2.12 10.09 -4.98
N SER A 193 -1.45 11.06 -5.60
CA SER A 193 -0.02 11.29 -5.47
C SER A 193 0.25 12.22 -4.28
N LEU A 194 0.88 11.71 -3.22
CA LEU A 194 1.22 12.48 -2.03
C LEU A 194 2.73 12.80 -2.01
N ASP A 195 3.08 14.02 -2.44
CA ASP A 195 4.39 14.63 -2.21
C ASP A 195 5.58 13.79 -2.75
N THR A 196 5.72 13.71 -4.08
CA THR A 196 6.86 13.04 -4.73
C THR A 196 7.98 14.01 -5.09
N GLU A 197 9.21 13.54 -5.03
CA GLU A 197 10.41 14.35 -5.32
C GLU A 197 10.74 14.42 -6.82
N ALA A 198 10.28 13.47 -7.64
CA ALA A 198 10.52 13.46 -9.08
C ALA A 198 9.40 12.74 -9.81
N TYR A 199 8.93 13.30 -10.94
CA TYR A 199 8.03 12.63 -11.90
C TYR A 199 8.75 12.13 -13.16
N ASP A 200 10.00 12.56 -13.35
CA ASP A 200 10.85 12.18 -14.49
C ASP A 200 12.14 11.56 -13.94
N VAL A 201 12.07 10.28 -13.54
CA VAL A 201 13.21 9.57 -12.94
C VAL A 201 14.30 9.31 -13.97
N GLU A 202 13.96 9.11 -15.24
CA GLU A 202 14.95 8.98 -16.31
C GLU A 202 15.79 10.25 -16.44
N TYR A 203 15.15 11.42 -16.49
CA TYR A 203 15.85 12.70 -16.46
C TYR A 203 16.72 12.86 -15.20
N VAL A 204 16.22 12.47 -14.02
CA VAL A 204 17.00 12.53 -12.78
C VAL A 204 18.23 11.62 -12.84
N ILE A 205 18.10 10.39 -13.36
CA ILE A 205 19.22 9.46 -13.52
C ILE A 205 20.30 10.07 -14.43
N GLU A 206 19.91 10.77 -15.49
CA GLU A 206 20.82 11.36 -16.47
C GLU A 206 21.49 12.66 -15.98
N ASN A 207 20.79 13.46 -15.17
CA ASN A 207 21.19 14.84 -14.89
C ASN A 207 21.56 15.13 -13.42
N ALA A 208 21.24 14.23 -12.48
CA ALA A 208 21.60 14.41 -11.08
C ALA A 208 23.04 13.97 -10.78
N PRO A 209 23.64 14.40 -9.64
CA PRO A 209 24.93 13.88 -9.20
C PRO A 209 24.91 12.35 -9.12
N PRO A 210 25.97 11.64 -9.54
CA PRO A 210 25.98 10.17 -9.58
C PRO A 210 25.57 9.51 -8.27
N SER A 211 25.96 10.08 -7.12
CA SER A 211 25.57 9.59 -5.79
C SER A 211 24.05 9.58 -5.56
N PHE A 212 23.32 10.50 -6.18
CA PHE A 212 21.87 10.61 -6.10
C PHE A 212 21.18 9.75 -7.16
N ALA A 213 21.66 9.80 -8.40
CA ALA A 213 21.15 8.98 -9.50
C ALA A 213 21.18 7.47 -9.19
N MET A 214 22.22 7.01 -8.48
CA MET A 214 22.37 5.61 -8.09
C MET A 214 21.32 5.12 -7.08
N ILE A 215 20.51 5.99 -6.46
CA ILE A 215 19.41 5.57 -5.58
C ILE A 215 18.28 4.94 -6.40
N TYR A 216 18.00 5.53 -7.57
CA TYR A 216 16.98 5.07 -8.50
C TYR A 216 17.42 3.79 -9.19
#